data_AF-A0A163TD22-F1
#
_entry.id   AF-A0A163TD22-F1
#
_cell.length_a   1.000
_cell.length_b   1.000
_cell.length_c   1.000
_cell.angle_alpha   90.00
_cell.angle_beta   90.00
_cell.angle_gamma   90.00
#
_symmetry.space_group_name_H-M   'P 1'
#
loop_
_entity.id
_entity.type
_entity.pdbx_description
1 polymer ?
#
loop_
_entity_poly.entity_id
_entity_poly.type
_entity_poly.pdbx_seq_one_letter_code
_entity_poly.pdbx_strand_id
1 'polypeptide(L)' 'MNNDIERYRSDIQGSVQERVRAALCNPDLSIEQKKKMLKFIRPEQLEFFLKTIPQEIREQIT' A
#
# COMPACT_ATOMS: atom_id res chain seq x y z
N MET A 1 1.73 30.30 -4.55
CA MET A 1 1.19 29.53 -5.69
C MET A 1 1.66 28.06 -5.73
N ASN A 2 2.30 27.52 -4.67
CA ASN A 2 2.73 26.11 -4.61
C ASN A 2 1.83 25.19 -3.77
N ASN A 3 0.95 25.76 -2.93
CA ASN A 3 0.14 24.98 -1.98
C ASN A 3 -0.85 24.02 -2.67
N ASP A 4 -1.46 24.40 -3.79
CA ASP A 4 -2.46 23.56 -4.46
C ASP A 4 -1.83 22.34 -5.14
N ILE A 5 -0.62 22.48 -5.68
CA ILE A 5 0.12 21.37 -6.29
C ILE A 5 0.61 20.41 -5.21
N GLU A 6 1.11 20.92 -4.08
CA GLU A 6 1.55 20.08 -2.97
C GLU A 6 0.36 19.38 -2.29
N ARG A 7 -0.77 20.06 -2.12
CA ARG A 7 -2.02 19.45 -1.62
C ARG A 7 -2.50 18.35 -2.57
N TYR A 8 -2.59 18.63 -3.87
CA TYR A 8 -3.01 17.64 -4.87
C TYR A 8 -2.08 16.43 -4.94
N ARG A 9 -0.76 16.63 -4.82
CA ARG A 9 0.22 15.52 -4.74
C ARG A 9 0.01 14.67 -3.48
N SER A 10 -0.25 15.31 -2.34
CA SER A 10 -0.55 14.63 -1.08
C SER A 10 -1.84 13.80 -1.18
N ASP A 11 -2.90 14.37 -1.76
CA ASP A 11 -4.19 13.68 -1.95
C ASP A 11 -4.05 12.46 -2.86
N ILE A 12 -3.30 12.57 -3.96
CA ILE A 12 -3.01 11.42 -4.85
C ILE A 12 -2.21 10.36 -4.12
N GLN A 13 -1.16 10.77 -3.39
CA GLN A 13 -0.31 9.83 -2.67
C GLN A 13 -1.11 9.08 -1.59
N GLY A 14 -1.98 9.77 -0.85
CA GLY A 14 -2.91 9.16 0.09
C GLY A 14 -3.86 8.17 -0.58
N SER A 15 -4.45 8.54 -1.72
CA SER A 15 -5.36 7.68 -2.48
C SER A 15 -4.69 6.41 -3.02
N VAL A 16 -3.45 6.53 -3.52
CA VAL A 16 -2.67 5.36 -3.98
C VAL A 16 -2.33 4.45 -2.80
N GLN A 17 -1.90 5.01 -1.66
CA GLN A 17 -1.62 4.23 -0.46
C GLN A 17 -2.87 3.49 0.04
N GLU A 18 -4.01 4.15 0.07
CA GLU A 18 -5.26 3.52 0.49
C GLU A 18 -5.66 2.36 -0.43
N ARG A 19 -5.53 2.53 -1.76
CA ARG A 19 -5.81 1.47 -2.74
C ARG A 19 -4.88 0.27 -2.60
N VAL A 20 -3.59 0.50 -2.39
CA VAL A 20 -2.62 -0.57 -2.17
C VAL A 20 -2.93 -1.32 -0.87
N ARG A 21 -3.25 -0.60 0.21
CA ARG A 21 -3.67 -1.21 1.47
C ARG A 21 -4.94 -2.05 1.29
N ALA A 22 -5.96 -1.51 0.62
CA ALA A 22 -7.21 -2.21 0.35
C ALA A 22 -6.98 -3.49 -0.47
N ALA A 23 -6.10 -3.45 -1.47
CA ALA A 23 -5.76 -4.64 -2.26
C ALA A 23 -4.99 -5.69 -1.43
N LEU A 24 -4.01 -5.29 -0.61
CA LEU A 24 -3.30 -6.22 0.28
C LEU A 24 -4.25 -6.86 1.30
N CYS A 25 -5.25 -6.11 1.77
CA CYS A 25 -6.26 -6.61 2.70
C CYS A 25 -7.41 -7.38 2.04
N ASN A 26 -7.52 -7.38 0.71
CA ASN A 26 -8.64 -8.00 0.02
C ASN A 26 -8.60 -9.53 0.19
N PRO A 27 -9.64 -10.17 0.77
CA PRO A 27 -9.69 -11.62 0.95
C PRO A 27 -9.79 -12.40 -0.38
N ASP A 28 -10.30 -11.78 -1.45
CA ASP A 28 -10.44 -12.41 -2.77
C ASP A 28 -9.11 -12.54 -3.53
N LEU A 29 -8.08 -11.78 -3.10
CA LEU A 29 -6.75 -11.89 -3.68
C LEU A 29 -5.94 -13.00 -3.01
N SER A 30 -5.32 -13.86 -3.82
CA SER A 30 -4.45 -14.92 -3.31
C SER A 30 -3.20 -14.35 -2.64
N ILE A 31 -2.63 -15.09 -1.71
CA ILE A 31 -1.37 -14.72 -1.05
C ILE A 31 -0.25 -14.50 -2.07
N GLU A 32 -0.22 -15.29 -3.15
CA GLU A 32 0.77 -15.17 -4.21
C GLU A 32 0.61 -13.86 -5.00
N GLN A 33 -0.64 -13.46 -5.30
CA GLN A 33 -0.93 -12.17 -5.92
C GLN A 33 -0.53 -11.01 -5.01
N LYS A 34 -0.83 -11.10 -3.71
CA LYS A 34 -0.40 -10.09 -2.71
C LYS A 34 1.11 -9.97 -2.64
N LYS A 35 1.84 -11.08 -2.59
CA LYS A 35 3.32 -11.11 -2.65
C LYS A 35 3.84 -10.49 -3.94
N LYS A 36 3.21 -10.77 -5.08
CA LYS A 36 3.57 -10.17 -6.37
C LYS A 36 3.38 -8.65 -6.35
N MET A 37 2.30 -8.15 -5.74
CA MET A 37 2.07 -6.70 -5.57
C MET A 37 3.14 -6.03 -4.72
N LEU A 38 3.56 -6.65 -3.61
CA LEU A 38 4.62 -6.12 -2.75
C LEU A 38 5.94 -5.89 -3.50
N LYS A 39 6.27 -6.72 -4.50
CA LYS A 39 7.48 -6.56 -5.32
C LYS A 39 7.49 -5.29 -6.18
N PHE A 40 6.32 -4.70 -6.46
CA PHE A 40 6.21 -3.45 -7.20
C PHE A 40 6.21 -2.22 -6.29
N ILE A 41 6.09 -2.41 -4.98
CA ILE A 41 6.18 -1.33 -4.00
C ILE A 41 7.67 -1.01 -3.77
N ARG A 42 8.02 0.27 -3.80
CA ARG A 42 9.39 0.71 -3.50
C ARG A 42 9.76 0.34 -2.06
N PRO A 43 11.00 -0.08 -1.78
CA PRO A 43 11.43 -0.45 -0.42
C PRO A 43 11.13 0.62 0.63
N GLU A 44 11.31 1.90 0.28
CA GLU A 44 11.02 3.06 1.14
C GLU A 44 9.54 3.16 1.57
N GLN A 45 8.61 2.68 0.74
CA GLN A 45 7.17 2.68 1.03
C GLN A 45 6.69 1.34 1.61
N LEU A 46 7.44 0.26 1.38
CA LEU A 46 7.09 -1.08 1.82
C LEU A 46 6.95 -1.14 3.35
N GLU A 47 7.87 -0.52 4.09
CA GLU A 47 7.79 -0.45 5.56
C GLU A 47 6.51 0.23 6.05
N PHE A 48 6.07 1.29 5.38
CA PHE A 48 4.82 1.97 5.70
C PHE A 48 3.61 1.04 5.47
N PHE A 49 3.56 0.34 4.35
CA PHE A 49 2.46 -0.58 4.07
C PHE A 49 2.42 -1.74 5.07
N LEU A 50 3.57 -2.36 5.37
CA LEU A 50 3.64 -3.48 6.33
C LEU A 50 3.24 -3.07 7.75
N LYS A 51 3.44 -1.81 8.16
CA LYS A 51 2.98 -1.28 9.46
C LYS A 51 1.49 -0.98 9.52
N THR A 52 0.83 -0.85 8.37
CA THR A 52 -0.54 -0.37 8.28
C THR A 52 -1.55 -1.41 7.81
N ILE A 53 -1.08 -2.62 7.50
CA ILE A 53 -1.93 -3.79 7.26
C ILE A 53 -2.05 -4.63 8.54
N PRO A 54 -3.14 -5.39 8.70
CA PRO A 54 -3.31 -6.30 9.84
C PRO A 54 -2.17 -7.32 9.94
N GLN A 55 -1.78 -7.67 11.17
CA GLN A 55 -0.69 -8.60 11.43
C GLN A 55 -0.89 -9.96 10.76
N GLU A 56 -2.11 -10.50 10.79
CA GLU A 56 -2.44 -11.80 10.17
C GLU A 56 -2.14 -11.82 8.67
N ILE A 57 -2.41 -10.72 7.97
CA ILE A 57 -2.15 -10.60 6.53
C ILE A 57 -0.65 -10.43 6.31
N ARG A 58 -0.01 -9.61 7.15
CA ARG A 58 1.45 -9.41 7.13
C ARG A 58 2.19 -10.73 7.28
N GLU A 59 1.80 -11.59 8.22
CA GLU A 59 2.44 -12.89 8.46
C GLU A 59 2.26 -13.88 7.31
N GLN A 60 1.19 -13.76 6.51
CA GLN A 60 0.97 -14.61 5.34
C GLN A 60 1.78 -14.16 4.11
N ILE A 61 2.07 -12.85 3.99
CA ILE A 61 2.73 -12.27 2.82
C ILE A 61 4.22 -11.95 3.01
N THR A 62 4.71 -11.92 4.25
CA THR A 62 6.15 -11.78 4.58
C THR A 62 6.78 -13.16 4.68
#